data_AF-A0A7X3BZC3-F1
#
_entry.id   AF-A0A7X3BZC3-F1
#
_cell.length_a   1.000
_cell.length_b   1.000
_cell.length_c   1.000
_cell.angle_alpha   90.00
_cell.angle_beta   90.00
_cell.angle_gamma   90.00
#
_symmetry.space_group_name_H-M   'P 1'
#
loop_
_entity.id
_entity.type
_entity.pdbx_description
1 polymer ?
#
loop_
_entity_poly.entity_id
_entity_poly.type
_entity_poly.pdbx_seq_one_letter_code
_entity_poly.pdbx_strand_id
1 'polypeptide(L)' 'MKVEYIDHMGSDLSVVNAARVSFDKESYWDEDEFFDYVLKPSDAKLISYLASHGHWSPFAHTSIS' A
#
# COMPACT_ATOMS: atom_id res chain seq x y z
N MET A 1 11.44 18.28 -21.19
CA MET A 1 10.39 17.25 -21.04
C MET A 1 9.58 17.66 -19.81
N LYS A 2 8.25 17.80 -19.92
CA LYS A 2 7.36 18.16 -18.81
C LYS A 2 6.53 16.93 -18.45
N VAL A 3 6.42 16.62 -17.16
CA VAL A 3 5.60 15.52 -16.64
C VAL A 3 4.58 16.14 -15.70
N GLU A 4 3.32 15.74 -15.84
CA GLU A 4 2.21 16.18 -15.01
C GLU A 4 1.55 14.93 -14.42
N TYR A 5 1.22 15.00 -13.14
CA TYR A 5 0.46 13.97 -12.47
C TYR A 5 -1.02 14.23 -12.72
N ILE A 6 -1.70 13.29 -13.37
CA ILE A 6 -3.11 13.43 -13.74
C ILE A 6 -3.97 12.63 -12.78
N ASP A 7 -3.67 11.32 -12.64
CA ASP A 7 -4.48 10.41 -11.84
C ASP A 7 -3.71 9.15 -11.41
N HIS A 8 -4.24 8.41 -10.43
CA HIS A 8 -3.75 7.09 -10.05
C HIS A 8 -4.85 6.20 -9.45
N MET A 9 -4.60 4.89 -9.49
CA MET A 9 -5.39 3.87 -8.81
C MET A 9 -4.54 3.15 -7.76
N GLY A 10 -5.13 2.97 -6.58
CA GLY A 10 -4.55 2.21 -5.48
C GLY A 10 -3.75 3.07 -4.50
N SER A 11 -3.46 2.49 -3.35
CA SER A 11 -2.69 3.11 -2.27
C SER A 11 -1.77 2.08 -1.61
N ASP A 12 -0.98 2.51 -0.64
CA ASP A 12 -0.20 1.60 0.21
C ASP A 12 -1.07 0.51 0.86
N LEU A 13 -2.31 0.85 1.23
CA LEU A 13 -3.27 -0.12 1.75
C LEU A 13 -3.68 -1.16 0.70
N SER A 14 -3.81 -0.75 -0.58
CA SER A 14 -4.09 -1.68 -1.68
C SER A 14 -2.96 -2.70 -1.86
N VAL A 15 -1.70 -2.26 -1.77
CA VAL A 15 -0.52 -3.14 -1.81
C VAL A 15 -0.52 -4.13 -0.63
N VAL A 16 -0.80 -3.62 0.56
CA VAL A 16 -0.88 -4.43 1.79
C VAL A 16 -1.97 -5.50 1.67
N ASN A 17 -3.17 -5.14 1.22
CA ASN A 17 -4.27 -6.09 1.09
C ASN A 17 -4.02 -7.10 -0.04
N ALA A 18 -3.39 -6.69 -1.15
CA ALA A 18 -2.93 -7.61 -2.19
C ALA A 18 -1.91 -8.64 -1.67
N ALA A 19 -1.08 -8.28 -0.68
CA ALA A 19 -0.20 -9.24 -0.03
C ALA A 19 -0.94 -10.12 1.01
N ARG A 20 -1.79 -9.50 1.86
CA ARG A 20 -2.48 -10.16 2.97
C ARG A 20 -3.52 -11.20 2.54
N VAL A 21 -4.04 -11.11 1.32
CA VAL A 21 -4.92 -12.14 0.73
C VAL A 21 -4.28 -13.53 0.76
N SER A 22 -2.95 -13.63 0.68
CA SER A 22 -2.20 -14.89 0.80
C SER A 22 -2.35 -15.57 2.16
N PHE A 23 -2.83 -14.83 3.17
CA PHE A 23 -2.98 -15.26 4.55
C PHE A 23 -4.43 -15.20 5.04
N ASP A 24 -5.40 -15.03 4.13
CA ASP A 24 -6.82 -14.84 4.46
C ASP A 24 -7.05 -13.70 5.48
N LYS A 25 -6.38 -12.58 5.24
CA LYS A 25 -6.42 -11.39 6.11
C LYS A 25 -6.65 -10.13 5.29
N GLU A 26 -7.25 -9.15 5.95
CA GLU A 26 -7.44 -7.79 5.44
C GLU A 26 -6.93 -6.77 6.47
N SER A 27 -6.48 -5.62 5.98
CA SER A 27 -6.17 -4.44 6.78
C SER A 27 -7.01 -3.25 6.34
N TYR A 28 -7.12 -2.28 7.24
CA TYR A 28 -7.86 -1.05 7.06
C TYR A 28 -7.00 0.11 7.58
N TRP A 29 -7.31 1.32 7.10
CA TRP A 29 -6.73 2.54 7.65
C TRP A 29 -6.97 2.62 9.16
N ASP A 30 -5.99 3.15 9.87
CA ASP A 30 -6.11 3.55 11.26
C ASP A 30 -6.35 5.07 11.32
N GLU A 31 -6.71 5.57 12.49
CA GLU A 31 -6.87 7.01 12.74
C GLU A 31 -5.76 7.47 13.70
N ASP A 32 -5.13 8.61 13.40
CA ASP A 32 -4.16 9.21 14.31
C ASP A 32 -4.84 10.14 15.35
N GLU A 33 -4.03 10.80 16.18
CA GLU A 33 -4.50 11.73 17.22
C GLU A 33 -5.27 12.95 16.66
N PHE A 34 -5.16 13.20 15.36
CA PHE A 34 -5.82 14.28 14.62
C PHE A 34 -6.99 13.78 13.76
N PHE A 35 -7.38 12.50 13.89
CA PHE A 35 -8.41 11.84 13.08
C PHE A 35 -8.09 11.76 11.58
N ASP A 36 -6.80 11.79 11.22
CA ASP A 36 -6.36 11.54 9.85
C ASP A 36 -6.16 10.04 9.59
N TYR A 37 -6.43 9.60 8.35
CA TYR A 37 -6.23 8.22 7.93
C TYR A 37 -4.74 7.90 7.79
N VAL A 38 -4.25 6.97 8.61
CA VAL A 38 -2.85 6.55 8.65
C VAL A 38 -2.69 5.05 8.48
N LEU A 39 -1.59 4.64 7.84
CA LEU A 39 -1.28 3.23 7.68
C LEU A 39 -0.79 2.64 9.01
N LYS A 40 -1.26 1.44 9.36
CA LYS A 40 -0.81 0.77 10.59
C LYS A 40 0.72 0.56 10.58
N PRO A 41 1.42 0.72 11.72
CA PRO A 41 2.86 0.49 11.78
C PRO A 41 3.28 -0.94 11.34
N SER A 42 2.40 -1.93 11.51
CA SER A 42 2.62 -3.31 11.05
C SER A 42 2.55 -3.44 9.53
N ASP A 43 1.69 -2.67 8.87
CA ASP A 43 1.51 -2.64 7.42
C ASP A 43 2.69 -1.93 6.74
N ALA A 44 3.16 -0.82 7.32
CA ALA A 44 4.39 -0.17 6.85
C ALA A 44 5.61 -1.12 6.90
N LYS A 45 5.72 -1.93 7.96
CA LYS A 45 6.76 -2.98 8.06
C LYS A 45 6.58 -4.07 7.00
N LEU A 46 5.35 -4.46 6.70
CA LEU A 46 5.06 -5.43 5.64
C LEU A 46 5.51 -4.90 4.27
N ILE A 47 5.20 -3.65 3.92
CA ILE A 47 5.65 -3.03 2.66
C ILE A 47 7.18 -3.07 2.56
N SER A 48 7.89 -2.67 3.63
CA SER A 48 9.36 -2.70 3.68
C SER A 48 9.92 -4.12 3.48
N TYR A 49 9.30 -5.13 4.10
CA TYR A 49 9.64 -6.53 3.90
C TYR A 49 9.46 -6.96 2.44
N LEU A 50 8.31 -6.65 1.83
CA LEU A 50 8.03 -7.02 0.43
C LEU A 50 9.02 -6.40 -0.54
N ALA A 51 9.34 -5.12 -0.35
CA ALA A 51 10.31 -4.40 -1.17
C ALA A 51 11.73 -4.96 -1.04
N SER A 52 12.18 -5.23 0.19
CA SER A 52 13.53 -5.76 0.44
C SER A 52 13.73 -7.21 -0.02
N HIS A 53 12.65 -8.00 -0.13
CA HIS A 53 12.70 -9.41 -0.50
C HIS A 53 12.26 -9.69 -1.95
N GLY A 54 12.02 -8.64 -2.75
CA GLY A 54 11.67 -8.79 -4.17
C GLY A 54 10.26 -9.33 -4.44
N HIS A 55 9.35 -9.25 -3.46
CA HIS A 55 7.95 -9.59 -3.65
C HIS A 55 7.24 -8.47 -4.42
N TRP A 56 7.42 -8.46 -5.74
CA TRP A 56 6.95 -7.37 -6.59
C TRP A 56 5.44 -7.45 -6.92
N SER A 57 4.82 -8.63 -6.90
CA SER A 57 3.44 -8.79 -7.36
C SER A 57 2.41 -7.96 -6.57
N PRO A 58 2.49 -7.76 -5.24
CA PRO A 58 1.57 -6.87 -4.54
C PRO A 58 1.67 -5.41 -4.99
N PHE A 59 2.84 -4.97 -5.45
CA PHE A 59 3.05 -3.61 -5.96
C PHE A 59 2.48 -3.40 -7.38
N ALA A 60 2.12 -4.48 -8.09
CA ALA A 60 1.50 -4.40 -9.41
C ALA A 60 -0.01 -4.10 -9.36
N HIS A 61 -0.59 -3.96 -8.17
CA HIS A 61 -1.99 -3.59 -7.96
C HIS A 61 -2.20 -2.07 -7.84
N THR A 62 -1.31 -1.27 -8.44
CA THR A 62 -1.41 0.19 -8.52
C THR A 62 -1.14 0.66 -9.96
N SER A 63 -1.67 1.83 -10.31
CA SER A 63 -1.49 2.43 -11.66
C SER A 63 -1.41 3.94 -11.54
N ILE A 64 -0.59 4.61 -12.36
CA ILE A 64 -0.44 6.08 -12.42
C ILE A 64 -0.56 6.51 -13.89
N SER A 65 -1.28 7.60 -14.15
CA SER A 65 -1.47 8.22 -15.48
C SER A 65 -0.95 9.64 -15.55
#